data_AF-A0AAD6YY23-F1
#
_entry.id   AF-A0AAD6YY23-F1
#
_cell.length_a   1.000
_cell.length_b   1.000
_cell.length_c   1.000
_cell.angle_alpha   90.00
_cell.angle_beta   90.00
_cell.angle_gamma   90.00
#
_symmetry.space_group_name_H-M   'P 1'
#
loop_
_entity.id
_entity.type
_entity.pdbx_description
1 polymer ?
#
loop_
_entity_poly.entity_id
_entity_poly.type
_entity_poly.pdbx_seq_one_letter_code
_entity_poly.pdbx_strand_id
1 'polypeptide(L)'
;MNYERYIKAVVLGYGCELVGWPKTVNFVSPTNITNIDDMTALRDALKDGTCRWKSINEEERKKWRAEYERQVEEGEIVEKGRRHRSDAGGKR
;
A
#
# COMPACT_ATOMS: atom_id res chain seq x y z
N MET A 1 1.96 -5.81 6.85
CA MET A 1 1.56 -4.99 5.70
C MET A 1 2.61 -5.21 4.62
N ASN A 2 2.29 -5.82 3.48
CA ASN A 2 3.25 -5.83 2.36
C ASN A 2 3.00 -4.54 1.55
N TYR A 3 3.93 -3.58 1.67
CA TYR A 3 3.85 -2.27 1.01
C TYR A 3 3.90 -2.40 -0.51
N GLU A 4 4.49 -3.47 -1.05
CA GLU A 4 4.49 -3.79 -2.49
C GLU A 4 3.06 -4.07 -3.00
N ARG A 5 2.17 -4.57 -2.13
CA ARG A 5 0.78 -4.88 -2.48
C ARG A 5 -0.18 -3.81 -2.01
N TYR A 6 0.33 -2.66 -1.59
CA TYR A 6 -0.48 -1.59 -1.00
C TYR A 6 -1.64 -1.20 -1.92
N ILE A 7 -1.39 -0.98 -3.22
CA ILE A 7 -2.43 -0.60 -4.18
C ILE A 7 -3.53 -1.68 -4.23
N LYS A 8 -3.19 -2.95 -4.45
CA LYS A 8 -4.18 -4.04 -4.55
C LYS A 8 -4.91 -4.32 -3.23
N ALA A 9 -4.17 -4.45 -2.13
CA ALA A 9 -4.72 -4.91 -0.87
C ALA A 9 -5.42 -3.80 -0.09
N VAL A 10 -4.96 -2.55 -0.22
CA VAL A 10 -5.45 -1.42 0.58
C VAL A 10 -6.31 -0.50 -0.26
N VAL A 11 -5.74 0.10 -1.32
CA VAL A 11 -6.46 1.07 -2.16
C VAL A 11 -7.65 0.39 -2.85
N LEU A 12 -7.39 -0.70 -3.57
CA LEU A 12 -8.44 -1.44 -4.26
C LEU A 12 -9.23 -2.36 -3.33
N GLY A 13 -8.63 -2.93 -2.29
CA GLY A 13 -9.28 -3.87 -1.38
C GLY A 13 -10.23 -3.20 -0.40
N TYR A 14 -9.72 -2.22 0.35
CA TYR A 14 -10.46 -1.50 1.39
C TYR A 14 -11.08 -0.18 0.91
N GLY A 15 -10.70 0.34 -0.27
CA GLY A 15 -11.26 1.60 -0.76
C GLY A 15 -10.77 2.81 0.03
N CYS A 16 -9.52 2.77 0.48
CA CYS A 16 -8.88 3.89 1.15
C CYS A 16 -7.44 4.07 0.68
N GLU A 17 -7.03 5.32 0.57
CA GLU A 17 -5.68 5.71 0.20
C GLU A 17 -5.08 6.60 1.31
N LEU A 18 -3.79 6.43 1.56
CA LEU A 18 -2.99 7.29 2.40
C LEU A 18 -2.53 8.48 1.56
N VAL A 19 -3.09 9.66 1.85
CA VAL A 19 -2.74 10.92 1.15
C VAL A 19 -1.76 11.73 1.98
N GLY A 20 -0.93 12.52 1.30
CA GLY A 20 0.01 13.44 1.94
C GLY A 20 1.18 12.78 2.64
N TRP A 21 1.60 11.60 2.15
CA TRP A 21 2.83 10.99 2.59
C TRP A 21 4.03 11.94 2.33
N PRO A 22 4.95 12.12 3.30
CA PRO A 22 6.08 13.03 3.13
C PRO A 22 6.95 12.64 1.94
N LYS A 23 7.27 13.61 1.07
CA LYS A 23 8.10 13.38 -0.12
C LYS A 23 9.55 12.99 0.20
N THR A 24 10.02 13.35 1.38
CA THR A 24 11.37 13.01 1.86
C THR A 24 11.48 11.55 2.29
N VAL A 25 10.35 10.89 2.58
CA VAL A 25 10.31 9.54 3.14
C VAL A 25 9.88 8.55 2.07
N ASN A 26 10.73 7.56 1.81
CA ASN A 26 10.37 6.47 0.89
C ASN A 26 9.13 5.72 1.40
N PHE A 27 8.21 5.38 0.49
CA PHE A 27 7.00 4.63 0.82
C PHE A 27 7.33 3.14 0.99
N VAL A 28 7.91 2.79 2.14
CA VAL A 28 8.36 1.44 2.48
C VAL A 28 7.82 1.01 3.83
N SER A 29 8.06 -0.26 4.19
CA SER A 29 7.80 -0.74 5.55
C SER A 29 8.48 0.16 6.59
N PRO A 30 7.79 0.57 7.67
CA PRO A 30 8.38 1.38 8.74
C PRO A 30 9.65 0.76 9.33
N THR A 31 9.75 -0.57 9.36
CA THR A 31 10.97 -1.28 9.80
C THR A 31 12.18 -1.00 8.91
N ASN A 32 11.96 -0.65 7.64
CA ASN A 32 13.02 -0.30 6.69
C ASN A 32 13.35 1.21 6.71
N ILE A 33 12.61 2.02 7.47
CA ILE A 33 12.93 3.43 7.68
C ILE A 33 13.97 3.48 8.79
N THR A 34 15.24 3.57 8.40
CA THR A 34 16.39 3.53 9.34
C THR A 34 16.82 4.92 9.80
N ASN A 35 16.39 5.98 9.11
CA ASN A 35 16.73 7.35 9.43
C ASN A 35 15.71 7.95 10.43
N ILE A 36 16.23 8.53 11.51
CA ILE A 36 15.42 9.19 12.54
C ILE A 36 14.72 10.42 11.98
N ASP A 37 15.34 11.17 11.07
CA ASP A 37 14.75 12.37 10.48
C ASP A 37 13.52 12.02 9.63
N ASP A 38 13.60 10.94 8.85
CA ASP A 38 12.49 10.43 8.05
C ASP A 38 11.35 9.94 8.93
N MET A 39 11.68 9.24 10.02
CA MET A 39 10.67 8.75 10.97
C MET A 39 10.00 9.92 11.72
N THR A 40 10.76 10.96 12.04
CA THR A 40 10.28 12.19 12.67
C THR A 40 9.35 12.95 11.72
N ALA A 41 9.74 13.14 10.47
CA ALA A 41 8.92 13.78 9.45
C ALA A 41 7.61 13.02 9.20
N LEU A 42 7.67 11.68 9.14
CA LEU A 42 6.47 10.86 9.01
C LEU A 42 5.55 10.96 10.22
N ARG A 43 6.10 10.92 11.43
CA ARG A 43 5.34 11.09 12.67
C ARG A 43 4.64 12.45 12.69
N ASP A 44 5.37 13.51 12.37
CA ASP A 44 4.85 14.87 12.44
C ASP A 44 3.76 15.08 11.39
N ALA A 45 3.94 14.56 10.17
CA ALA A 45 2.93 14.58 9.12
C ALA A 45 1.65 13.79 9.48
N LEU A 46 1.78 12.68 10.22
CA LEU A 46 0.62 11.94 10.72
C LEU A 46 -0.09 12.71 11.85
N LYS A 47 0.67 13.45 12.67
CA LYS A 47 0.16 14.19 13.82
C LYS A 47 -0.51 15.50 13.43
N ASP A 48 0.03 16.22 12.46
CA ASP A 48 -0.55 17.46 11.92
C ASP A 48 -1.72 17.19 10.96
N GLY A 49 -1.90 15.93 10.54
CA GLY A 49 -2.98 15.49 9.66
C GLY A 49 -2.73 15.78 8.18
N THR A 50 -1.52 16.19 7.80
CA THR A 50 -1.09 16.31 6.41
C THR A 50 -1.00 14.93 5.76
N CYS A 51 -0.50 13.94 6.48
CA CYS A 51 -0.56 12.52 6.13
C CYS A 51 -1.79 11.87 6.80
N ARG A 52 -2.74 11.40 6.00
CA ARG A 52 -3.99 10.81 6.53
C ARG A 52 -4.62 9.80 5.58
N TRP A 53 -5.44 8.93 6.14
CA TRP A 53 -6.28 8.05 5.35
C TRP A 53 -7.47 8.83 4.77
N LYS A 54 -7.67 8.69 3.47
CA LYS A 54 -8.80 9.22 2.73
C LYS A 54 -9.57 8.06 2.12
N SER A 55 -10.88 8.05 2.30
CA SER A 55 -11.75 7.13 1.57
C SER A 55 -11.81 7.55 0.10
N ILE A 56 -11.63 6.58 -0.80
CA ILE A 56 -11.74 6.84 -2.23
C ILE A 56 -13.15 6.55 -2.71
N ASN A 57 -13.64 7.34 -3.66
CA ASN A 57 -14.93 7.06 -4.30
C ASN A 57 -14.78 5.95 -5.37
N GLU A 58 -15.90 5.52 -5.95
CA GLU A 58 -15.88 4.43 -6.93
C GLU A 58 -15.15 4.80 -8.24
N GLU A 59 -15.20 6.07 -8.64
CA GLU A 59 -14.50 6.56 -9.84
C GLU A 59 -12.98 6.57 -9.65
N GLU A 60 -12.51 7.06 -8.51
CA GLU A 60 -11.11 7.01 -8.09
C GLU A 60 -10.64 5.55 -8.00
N ARG A 61 -11.46 4.66 -7.45
CA ARG A 61 -11.14 3.22 -7.40
C ARG A 61 -11.03 2.58 -8.78
N LYS A 62 -11.85 3.00 -9.75
CA LYS A 62 -11.74 2.55 -11.15
C LYS A 62 -10.44 3.03 -11.79
N LYS A 63 -10.05 4.29 -11.56
CA LYS A 63 -8.76 4.84 -12.05
C LYS A 63 -7.58 4.08 -11.45
N TRP A 64 -7.58 3.87 -10.13
CA TRP A 64 -6.57 3.08 -9.45
C TRP A 64 -6.47 1.65 -9.98
N ARG A 65 -7.61 1.04 -10.36
CA ARG A 65 -7.63 -0.31 -10.92
C ARG A 65 -7.00 -0.34 -12.31
N ALA A 66 -7.38 0.59 -13.19
CA ALA A 66 -6.81 0.67 -14.53
C ALA A 66 -5.30 0.90 -14.51
N GLU A 67 -4.83 1.79 -13.63
CA GLU A 67 -3.40 2.05 -13.43
C GLU A 67 -2.67 0.81 -12.89
N TYR A 68 -3.27 0.13 -11.92
CA TYR A 68 -2.71 -1.11 -11.37
C TYR A 68 -2.62 -2.22 -12.43
N GLU A 69 -3.66 -2.41 -13.23
CA GLU A 69 -3.68 -3.39 -14.33
C GLU A 69 -2.61 -3.08 -15.37
N ARG A 70 -2.43 -1.80 -15.72
CA ARG A 70 -1.36 -1.35 -16.62
C ARG A 70 0.03 -1.67 -16.07
N GLN A 71 0.30 -1.38 -14.79
CA GLN A 71 1.59 -1.68 -14.16
C GLN A 71 1.87 -3.18 -14.03
N VAL A 72 0.83 -4.01 -13.90
CA VAL A 72 0.94 -5.47 -13.94
C VAL A 72 1.26 -5.94 -15.37
N GLU A 73 0.61 -5.37 -16.39
CA GLU A 73 0.86 -5.71 -17.79
C GLU A 73 2.27 -5.30 -18.26
N GLU A 74 2.75 -4.14 -17.80
CA GLU A 74 4.11 -3.65 -18.04
C GLU A 74 5.17 -4.48 -17.28
N GLY A 75 4.74 -5.31 -16.32
CA GLY A 75 5.60 -6.21 -15.56
C GLY A 75 6.33 -5.56 -14.38
N GLU A 76 6.05 -4.29 -14.06
CA GLU A 76 6.57 -3.61 -12.86
C GLU A 76 6.05 -4.27 -11.57
N ILE A 77 4.79 -4.73 -11.58
CA ILE A 77 4.18 -5.40 -10.44
C ILE A 77 4.09 -6.91 -10.69
N VAL A 78 4.99 -7.66 -10.06
CA VAL A 78 4.89 -9.12 -10.06
C VAL A 78 3.84 -9.56 -9.04
N GLU A 79 2.65 -9.92 -9.53
CA GLU A 79 1.61 -10.54 -8.70
C GLU A 79 2.04 -11.93 -8.23
N LYS A 80 2.75 -12.02 -7.12
CA LYS A 80 3.05 -13.31 -6.51
C LYS A 80 1.78 -13.89 -5.89
N GLY A 81 1.26 -14.98 -6.44
CA GLY A 81 0.13 -15.70 -5.85
C GLY A 81 0.38 -16.05 -4.37
N ARG A 82 -0.68 -16.13 -3.57
CA ARG A 82 -0.55 -16.61 -2.18
C ARG A 82 -0.08 -18.06 -2.23
N ARG A 83 1.02 -18.38 -1.53
CA ARG A 83 1.49 -19.77 -1.43
C ARG A 83 0.36 -20.65 -0.88
N HIS A 84 0.17 -21.79 -1.51
CA HIS A 84 -0.72 -22.83 -1.01
C HIS A 84 -0.23 -23.23 0.40
N ARG A 85 -1.15 -23.28 1.35
CA ARG A 85 -0.83 -23.69 2.73
C ARG A 85 -0.70 -25.20 2.78
N SER A 86 0.30 -25.72 3.48
CA SER A 86 0.51 -27.16 3.64
C SER A 86 -0.64 -27.86 4.38
N ASP A 87 -1.34 -27.12 5.24
CA ASP A 87 -2.52 -27.56 5.99
C ASP A 87 -3.84 -27.37 5.23
N ALA A 88 -3.83 -26.77 4.03
CA ALA A 88 -5.05 -26.59 3.25
C ALA A 88 -5.57 -27.95 2.76
N GLY A 89 -6.72 -28.37 3.28
CA GLY A 89 -7.37 -29.64 2.93
C GLY A 89 -7.02 -30.81 3.85
N GLY A 90 -6.25 -30.60 4.92
CA GLY A 90 -6.09 -31.62 5.96
C GLY A 90 -7.41 -31.90 6.66
N LYS A 91 -7.87 -33.16 6.66
CA LYS A 91 -9.00 -33.59 7.50
C LYS A 91 -8.63 -33.36 8.97
N ARG A 92 -9.53 -32.72 9.70
CA ARG A 92 -9.47 -32.59 11.17
C ARG A 92 -9.46 -33.95 11.84
#